data_AF-A0A7J0A604-F1
#
_entry.id   AF-A0A7J0A604-F1
#
_cell.length_a   1.000
_cell.length_b   1.000
_cell.length_c   1.000
_cell.angle_alpha   90.00
_cell.angle_beta   90.00
_cell.angle_gamma   90.00
#
_symmetry.space_group_name_H-M   'P 1'
#
loop_
_entity.id
_entity.type
_entity.pdbx_description
1 polymer ?
#
loop_
_entity_poly.entity_id
_entity_poly.type
_entity_poly.pdbx_seq_one_letter_code
_entity_poly.pdbx_strand_id
1 'polypeptide(L)'
;MKNRQDSDSQKTMSFFKTGVEQGIFRADVNFAIVNLLVKEQFDVLLNTDICNKYPFVEVYESIMFTYIRGISTEKGAKVLEDFIQEYRKNRIVD
;
A
#
# COMPACT_ATOMS: atom_id res chain seq x y z
N MET A 1 -5.18 -9.36 -22.03
CA MET A 1 -5.34 -8.62 -20.76
C MET A 1 -5.27 -9.55 -19.54
N LYS A 2 -5.96 -10.71 -19.54
CA LYS A 2 -5.87 -11.73 -18.47
C LYS A 2 -4.43 -12.13 -18.05
N ASN A 3 -3.55 -12.40 -19.01
CA ASN A 3 -2.18 -12.85 -18.72
C ASN A 3 -1.28 -11.82 -18.02
N ARG A 4 -1.56 -10.51 -18.11
CA ARG A 4 -0.79 -9.47 -17.41
C ARG A 4 -1.20 -9.37 -15.94
N GLN A 5 -2.51 -9.38 -15.67
CA GLN A 5 -3.07 -9.38 -14.31
C GLN A 5 -2.58 -10.59 -13.50
N ASP A 6 -2.50 -11.77 -14.12
CA ASP A 6 -1.97 -12.97 -13.47
C ASP A 6 -0.47 -12.80 -13.14
N SER A 7 0.33 -12.25 -14.06
CA SER A 7 1.77 -12.03 -13.82
C SER A 7 2.06 -11.00 -12.72
N ASP A 8 1.27 -9.93 -12.65
CA ASP A 8 1.42 -8.89 -11.62
C ASP A 8 0.98 -9.42 -10.26
N SER A 9 -0.09 -10.24 -10.21
CA SER A 9 -0.52 -10.90 -8.98
C SER A 9 0.53 -11.84 -8.41
N GLN A 10 1.27 -12.56 -9.27
CA GLN A 10 2.34 -13.48 -8.85
C GLN A 10 3.53 -12.73 -8.26
N LYS A 11 3.96 -11.63 -8.90
CA LYS A 11 5.07 -10.80 -8.39
C LYS A 11 4.73 -10.15 -7.05
N THR A 12 3.53 -9.60 -6.93
CA THR A 12 3.03 -9.03 -5.67
C THR A 12 2.98 -10.09 -4.56
N MET A 13 2.52 -11.31 -4.86
CA MET A 13 2.48 -12.38 -3.88
C MET A 13 3.89 -12.84 -3.45
N SER A 14 4.84 -12.91 -4.39
CA SER A 14 6.24 -13.22 -4.07
C SER A 14 6.84 -12.17 -3.14
N PHE A 15 6.57 -10.89 -3.38
CA PHE A 15 7.05 -9.81 -2.51
C PHE A 15 6.51 -9.93 -1.09
N PHE A 16 5.20 -10.21 -0.93
CA PHE A 16 4.62 -10.41 0.39
C PHE A 16 5.20 -11.62 1.11
N LYS A 17 5.42 -12.73 0.39
CA LYS A 17 6.05 -13.92 0.97
C LYS A 17 7.44 -13.60 1.53
N THR A 18 8.28 -12.91 0.77
CA THR A 18 9.61 -12.48 1.24
C THR A 18 9.50 -11.53 2.44
N GLY A 19 8.57 -10.59 2.42
CA GLY A 19 8.38 -9.68 3.55
C GLY A 19 7.85 -10.37 4.82
N VAL A 20 7.07 -11.44 4.70
CA VAL A 20 6.68 -12.31 5.83
C VAL A 20 7.90 -13.05 6.37
N GLU A 21 8.74 -13.64 5.51
CA GLU A 21 9.99 -14.32 5.91
C GLU A 21 10.96 -13.38 6.63
N GLN A 22 10.98 -12.09 6.25
CA GLN A 22 11.79 -11.04 6.89
C GLN A 22 11.16 -10.48 8.19
N GLY A 23 9.94 -10.91 8.54
CA GLY A 23 9.18 -10.44 9.70
C GLY A 23 8.64 -9.01 9.56
N ILE A 24 8.54 -8.49 8.35
CA ILE A 24 8.02 -7.15 8.04
C ILE A 24 6.50 -7.18 7.89
N PHE A 25 5.98 -8.19 7.19
CA PHE A 25 4.53 -8.38 7.00
C PHE A 25 4.00 -9.51 7.86
N ARG A 26 2.71 -9.43 8.21
CA ARG A 26 2.05 -10.42 9.04
C ARG A 26 1.73 -11.68 8.22
N ALA A 27 2.01 -12.85 8.81
CA ALA A 27 1.73 -14.14 8.19
C ALA A 27 0.23 -14.52 8.21
N ASP A 28 -0.56 -13.89 9.09
CA ASP A 28 -1.99 -14.16 9.28
C ASP A 28 -2.91 -13.37 8.34
N VAL A 29 -2.34 -12.50 7.49
CA VAL A 29 -3.10 -11.67 6.55
C VAL A 29 -3.38 -12.44 5.26
N ASN A 30 -4.63 -12.39 4.81
CA ASN A 30 -4.99 -12.88 3.47
C ASN A 30 -4.64 -11.81 2.41
N PHE A 31 -3.44 -11.93 1.84
CA PHE A 31 -2.93 -10.99 0.83
C PHE A 31 -3.81 -10.89 -0.43
N ALA A 32 -4.54 -11.93 -0.81
CA ALA A 32 -5.44 -11.86 -1.96
C ALA A 32 -6.60 -10.88 -1.71
N ILE A 33 -7.21 -10.95 -0.52
CA ILE A 33 -8.32 -10.09 -0.12
C ILE A 33 -7.85 -8.64 0.00
N VAL A 34 -6.77 -8.38 0.76
CA VAL A 34 -6.31 -7.01 0.98
C VAL A 34 -5.78 -6.34 -0.29
N ASN A 35 -5.16 -7.11 -1.20
CA ASN A 35 -4.78 -6.60 -2.52
C ASN A 35 -5.99 -6.27 -3.41
N LEU A 36 -7.11 -7.00 -3.27
CA LEU A 36 -8.34 -6.65 -3.97
C LEU A 36 -8.92 -5.35 -3.41
N LEU A 37 -9.01 -5.22 -2.09
CA LEU A 37 -9.54 -4.02 -1.43
C LEU A 37 -8.76 -2.75 -1.80
N VAL A 38 -7.42 -2.80 -1.80
CA VAL A 38 -6.61 -1.63 -2.18
C VAL A 38 -6.77 -1.26 -3.65
N LYS A 39 -7.01 -2.24 -4.54
CA LYS A 39 -7.32 -1.97 -5.96
C LYS A 39 -8.64 -1.23 -6.11
N GLU A 40 -9.68 -1.65 -5.39
CA GLU A 40 -10.98 -0.95 -5.41
C GLU A 40 -10.85 0.48 -4.86
N GLN A 41 -10.03 0.67 -3.82
CA GLN A 41 -9.73 2.02 -3.30
C GLN A 41 -9.01 2.89 -4.34
N PHE A 42 -8.10 2.31 -5.13
CA PHE A 42 -7.49 3.01 -6.26
C PHE A 42 -8.48 3.32 -7.37
N ASP A 43 -9.43 2.43 -7.66
CA ASP A 43 -10.50 2.72 -8.60
C ASP A 43 -11.36 3.90 -8.12
N VAL A 44 -11.62 4.02 -6.81
CA VAL A 44 -12.25 5.22 -6.25
C VAL A 44 -11.39 6.47 -6.49
N LEU A 45 -10.08 6.40 -6.22
CA LEU A 45 -9.16 7.53 -6.47
C LEU A 45 -9.16 7.99 -7.93
N LEU A 46 -9.14 7.04 -8.87
CA LEU A 46 -8.93 7.31 -10.29
C LEU A 46 -10.22 7.62 -11.05
N ASN A 47 -11.34 7.03 -10.64
CA ASN A 47 -12.58 7.03 -11.42
C ASN A 47 -13.73 7.79 -10.75
N THR A 48 -13.51 8.41 -9.59
CA THR A 48 -14.51 9.25 -8.92
C THR A 48 -14.03 10.70 -8.78
N ASP A 49 -14.93 11.58 -8.36
CA ASP A 49 -14.66 12.98 -8.10
C ASP A 49 -14.14 13.25 -6.68
N ILE A 50 -13.65 12.22 -5.96
CA ILE A 50 -13.05 12.38 -4.62
C ILE A 50 -11.95 13.44 -4.59
N CYS A 51 -11.21 13.58 -5.71
CA CYS A 51 -10.15 14.58 -5.87
C CYS A 51 -10.67 16.03 -6.00
N ASN A 52 -11.96 16.24 -6.20
CA ASN A 52 -12.57 17.58 -6.11
C ASN A 52 -12.69 18.04 -4.66
N LYS A 53 -12.71 17.11 -3.71
CA LYS A 53 -12.85 17.39 -2.27
C LYS A 53 -11.52 17.33 -1.53
N TYR A 54 -10.60 16.48 -1.96
CA TYR A 54 -9.31 16.25 -1.31
C TYR A 54 -8.16 16.22 -2.33
N PRO A 55 -6.94 16.67 -2.01
CA PRO A 55 -5.80 16.57 -2.91
C PRO A 55 -5.50 15.11 -3.32
N PHE A 56 -5.19 14.87 -4.60
CA PHE A 56 -4.86 13.53 -5.11
C PHE A 56 -3.79 12.83 -4.26
N VAL A 57 -2.71 13.53 -3.95
CA VAL A 57 -1.59 12.99 -3.17
C VAL A 57 -2.05 12.58 -1.76
N GLU A 58 -2.93 13.36 -1.13
CA GLU A 58 -3.44 13.04 0.21
C GLU A 58 -4.31 11.78 0.20
N VAL A 59 -5.16 11.62 -0.82
CA VAL A 59 -5.98 10.41 -0.99
C VAL A 59 -5.10 9.19 -1.29
N TYR A 60 -4.14 9.33 -2.21
CA TYR A 60 -3.17 8.28 -2.56
C TYR A 60 -2.38 7.80 -1.33
N GLU A 61 -1.81 8.74 -0.58
CA GLU A 61 -1.05 8.45 0.64
C GLU A 61 -1.93 7.79 1.70
N SER A 62 -3.17 8.25 1.86
CA SER A 62 -4.13 7.67 2.81
C SER A 62 -4.43 6.21 2.48
N ILE A 63 -4.65 5.88 1.20
CA ILE A 63 -4.86 4.50 0.73
C ILE A 63 -3.62 3.66 1.01
N MET A 64 -2.45 4.09 0.52
CA MET A 64 -1.23 3.31 0.58
C MET A 64 -0.70 3.12 2.01
N PHE A 65 -0.65 4.18 2.81
CA PHE A 65 -0.14 4.07 4.16
C PHE A 65 -1.07 3.26 5.06
N THR A 66 -2.40 3.37 4.89
CA THR A 66 -3.34 2.52 5.64
C THR A 66 -3.19 1.05 5.23
N TYR A 67 -3.06 0.78 3.93
CA TYR A 67 -2.82 -0.56 3.41
C TYR A 67 -1.55 -1.18 4.00
N ILE A 68 -0.40 -0.50 3.90
CA ILE A 68 0.88 -1.04 4.38
C ILE A 68 0.87 -1.19 5.90
N ARG A 69 0.32 -0.24 6.66
CA ARG A 69 0.17 -0.38 8.13
C ARG A 69 -0.67 -1.60 8.50
N GLY A 70 -1.79 -1.83 7.82
CA GLY A 70 -2.71 -2.93 8.12
C GLY A 70 -2.09 -4.31 7.93
N ILE A 71 -1.14 -4.45 7.00
CA ILE A 71 -0.47 -5.74 6.70
C ILE A 71 0.87 -5.91 7.42
N SER A 72 1.38 -4.87 8.10
CA SER A 72 2.69 -4.88 8.72
C SER A 72 2.67 -5.46 10.13
N THR A 73 3.78 -6.10 10.52
CA THR A 73 4.08 -6.38 11.93
C THR A 73 4.48 -5.09 12.65
N GLU A 74 4.69 -5.12 13.97
CA GLU A 74 5.25 -3.97 14.70
C GLU A 74 6.60 -3.50 14.13
N LYS A 75 7.46 -4.47 13.74
CA LYS A 75 8.74 -4.19 13.07
C LYS A 75 8.52 -3.49 11.73
N GLY A 76 7.62 -4.00 10.89
CA GLY A 76 7.31 -3.39 9.60
C GLY A 76 6.67 -2.01 9.72
N ALA A 77 5.78 -1.84 10.71
CA ALA A 77 5.14 -0.55 10.99
C ALA A 77 6.17 0.50 11.38
N LYS A 78 7.16 0.14 12.21
CA LYS A 78 8.25 1.05 12.57
C LYS A 78 9.05 1.51 11.34
N VAL A 79 9.44 0.57 10.46
CA VAL A 79 10.15 0.89 9.21
C VAL A 79 9.32 1.85 8.33
N LEU A 80 8.01 1.61 8.25
CA LEU A 80 7.11 2.49 7.50
C LEU A 80 7.03 3.89 8.11
N GLU A 81 6.90 4.01 9.43
CA GLU A 81 6.83 5.32 10.09
C GLU A 81 8.12 6.12 9.91
N ASP A 82 9.28 5.48 10.02
CA ASP A 82 10.57 6.12 9.77
C ASP A 82 10.63 6.66 8.33
N PHE A 83 10.21 5.87 7.35
CA PHE A 83 10.10 6.29 5.95
C PHE A 83 9.14 7.47 5.76
N ILE A 84 7.94 7.41 6.34
CA ILE A 84 6.93 8.49 6.20
C ILE A 84 7.44 9.79 6.82
N GLN A 85 8.12 9.72 7.97
CA GLN A 85 8.70 10.90 8.60
C GLN A 85 9.78 11.54 7.72
N GLU A 86 10.68 10.74 7.14
CA GLU A 86 11.71 11.24 6.23
C GLU A 86 11.10 11.83 4.95
N TYR A 87 10.17 11.10 4.33
CA TYR A 87 9.47 11.54 3.14
C TYR A 87 8.74 12.88 3.35
N ARG A 88 8.05 13.05 4.48
CA ARG A 88 7.34 14.30 4.82
C ARG A 88 8.29 15.46 5.09
N LYS A 89 9.44 15.22 5.74
CA LYS A 89 10.46 16.25 5.95
C LYS A 89 10.95 16.79 4.61
N ASN A 90 11.21 15.92 3.65
CA ASN A 90 11.71 16.30 2.34
C ASN A 90 10.67 17.08 1.51
N ARG A 91 9.36 16.85 1.72
CA ARG A 91 8.28 17.61 1.05
C ARG A 91 8.06 19.04 1.56
N ILE A 92 8.57 19.39 2.74
CA ILE A 92 8.41 20.75 3.32
C ILE A 92 9.49 21.71 2.80
N VAL A 93 10.52 21.19 2.12
CA VAL A 93 11.65 21.98 1.61
C VAL A 93 11.41 22.50 0.19
N ASP A 94 10.29 22.13 -0.44
CA ASP A 94 9.78 22.67 -1.72
C ASP A 94 8.51 23.51 -1.49
#